data_AF-A0A545B9S9-F1
#
_entry.id   AF-A0A545B9S9-F1
#
_cell.length_a   1.000
_cell.length_b   1.000
_cell.length_c   1.000
_cell.angle_alpha   90.00
_cell.angle_beta   90.00
_cell.angle_gamma   90.00
#
_symmetry.space_group_name_H-M   'P 1'
#
loop_
_entity.id
_entity.type
_entity.pdbx_description
1 polymer ?
#
loop_
_entity_poly.entity_id
_entity_poly.type
_entity_poly.pdbx_seq_one_letter_code
_entity_poly.pdbx_strand_id
1 'polypeptide(L)' 'MSEFDRLPPELRLWLAQAALPWSPRSAARAWRKALRESYGDTRRAHTRLDFLEQARLRADTRAIWGDDYPHAS' A
#
# COMPACT_ATOMS: atom_id res chain seq x y z
N MET A 1 3.99 -12.58 -15.83
CA MET A 1 3.12 -11.45 -16.23
C MET A 1 1.67 -11.55 -15.74
N SER A 2 1.28 -12.42 -14.78
CA SER A 2 -0.16 -12.68 -14.52
C SER A 2 -0.63 -12.52 -13.07
N GLU A 3 0.16 -11.94 -12.17
CA GLU A 3 -0.29 -11.69 -10.79
C GLU A 3 -1.09 -10.40 -10.66
N PHE A 4 -0.69 -9.34 -11.39
CA PHE A 4 -1.44 -8.08 -11.48
C PHE A 4 -2.82 -8.25 -12.10
N ASP A 5 -2.97 -9.21 -13.03
CA ASP A 5 -4.23 -9.43 -13.74
C ASP A 5 -5.27 -10.19 -12.92
N ARG A 6 -4.81 -10.96 -11.92
CA ARG A 6 -5.69 -11.66 -10.97
C ARG A 6 -6.09 -10.81 -9.78
N LEU A 7 -5.64 -9.55 -9.72
CA LEU A 7 -6.00 -8.66 -8.63
C LEU A 7 -7.42 -8.13 -8.82
N PRO A 8 -8.18 -8.00 -7.72
CA PRO A 8 -9.48 -7.35 -7.77
C PRO A 8 -9.34 -5.90 -8.30
N PRO A 9 -10.32 -5.42 -9.07
CA PRO A 9 -10.24 -4.12 -9.74
C PRO A 9 -10.04 -2.97 -8.76
N GLU A 10 -10.60 -3.07 -7.54
CA GLU A 10 -10.42 -2.09 -6.47
C GLU A 10 -8.95 -2.00 -6.05
N LEU A 11 -8.28 -3.15 -5.88
CA LEU A 11 -6.87 -3.19 -5.53
C LEU A 11 -5.99 -2.66 -6.67
N ARG A 12 -6.35 -2.94 -7.92
CA ARG A 12 -5.64 -2.38 -9.09
C ARG A 12 -5.76 -0.86 -9.13
N LEU A 13 -6.96 -0.33 -8.87
CA LEU A 13 -7.18 1.12 -8.82
C LEU A 13 -6.33 1.77 -7.73
N TRP A 14 -6.26 1.16 -6.54
CA TRP A 14 -5.40 1.65 -5.47
C TRP A 14 -3.93 1.60 -5.86
N LEU A 15 -3.45 0.50 -6.45
CA LEU A 15 -2.06 0.39 -6.92
C LEU A 15 -1.70 1.41 -8.00
N ALA A 16 -2.65 1.84 -8.82
CA ALA A 16 -2.44 2.88 -9.82
C ALA A 16 -2.32 4.29 -9.19
N GLN A 17 -2.84 4.49 -7.99
CA GLN A 17 -2.77 5.76 -7.24
C GLN A 17 -1.69 5.77 -6.15
N ALA A 18 -1.20 4.59 -5.75
CA ALA A 18 -0.15 4.42 -4.76
C ALA A 18 1.13 5.15 -5.20
N ALA A 19 1.77 5.85 -4.24
CA ALA A 19 2.99 6.60 -4.49
C ALA A 19 4.23 5.68 -4.51
N LEU A 20 4.18 4.55 -3.81
CA LEU A 20 5.28 3.58 -3.76
C LEU A 20 5.16 2.50 -4.84
N PRO A 21 6.30 1.99 -5.37
CA PRO A 21 6.31 0.84 -6.26
C PRO A 21 6.06 -0.46 -5.48
N TRP A 22 4.81 -0.70 -5.10
CA TRP A 22 4.40 -1.91 -4.41
C TRP A 22 4.48 -3.13 -5.34
N SER A 23 5.07 -4.23 -4.84
CA SER A 23 4.94 -5.52 -5.50
C SER A 23 3.49 -6.05 -5.38
N PRO A 24 2.89 -6.59 -6.46
CA PRO A 24 1.49 -7.00 -6.50
C PRO A 24 1.14 -8.07 -5.45
N ARG A 25 2.10 -8.96 -5.12
CA ARG A 25 1.94 -9.99 -4.08
C ARG A 25 1.77 -9.40 -2.69
N SER A 26 2.57 -8.40 -2.35
CA SER A 26 2.54 -7.73 -1.05
C SER A 26 1.26 -6.91 -0.89
N ALA A 27 0.87 -6.17 -1.93
CA ALA A 27 -0.39 -5.44 -1.98
C ALA A 27 -1.60 -6.38 -1.85
N ALA A 28 -1.62 -7.50 -2.59
CA ALA A 28 -2.69 -8.50 -2.50
C ALA A 28 -2.81 -9.11 -1.09
N ARG A 29 -1.67 -9.41 -0.44
CA ARG A 29 -1.66 -9.96 0.91
C ARG A 29 -2.18 -8.95 1.94
N ALA A 30 -1.78 -7.69 1.83
CA ALA A 30 -2.27 -6.61 2.68
C ALA A 30 -3.76 -6.34 2.49
N TRP A 31 -4.22 -6.27 1.23
CA TRP A 31 -5.63 -6.11 0.87
C TRP A 31 -6.51 -7.22 1.42
N ARG A 32 -6.13 -8.49 1.21
CA ARG A 32 -6.87 -9.65 1.73
C ARG A 32 -6.97 -9.62 3.25
N LYS A 33 -5.90 -9.23 3.94
CA LYS A 33 -5.91 -9.08 5.40
C LYS A 33 -6.88 -7.97 5.81
N ALA A 34 -6.79 -6.80 5.19
CA ALA A 34 -7.62 -5.64 5.51
C ALA A 34 -9.10 -5.89 5.22
N LEU A 35 -9.44 -6.58 4.13
CA LEU A 35 -10.79 -7.02 3.82
C LEU A 35 -11.34 -7.97 4.88
N ARG A 36 -10.53 -8.95 5.34
CA ARG A 36 -10.94 -9.87 6.41
C ARG A 36 -11.19 -9.12 7.72
N GLU A 37 -10.34 -8.16 8.07
CA GLU A 37 -10.49 -7.34 9.28
C GLU A 37 -11.68 -6.37 9.19
N SER A 38 -12.08 -6.01 7.97
CA SER A 38 -13.18 -5.07 7.71
C SER A 38 -14.49 -5.75 7.33
N TYR A 39 -14.60 -7.07 7.51
CA TYR A 39 -15.78 -7.87 7.14
C TYR A 39 -16.23 -7.68 5.67
N GLY A 40 -15.28 -7.47 4.76
CA GLY A 40 -15.55 -7.24 3.34
C GLY A 40 -15.77 -5.78 2.94
N ASP A 41 -15.69 -4.82 3.87
CA ASP A 41 -15.75 -3.40 3.55
C ASP A 41 -14.48 -2.96 2.81
N THR A 42 -14.64 -2.67 1.52
CA THR A 42 -13.58 -2.25 0.61
C THR A 42 -13.02 -0.88 0.97
N ARG A 43 -13.85 0.07 1.43
CA ARG A 43 -13.39 1.42 1.80
C ARG A 43 -12.45 1.35 2.99
N ARG A 44 -12.80 0.57 4.02
CA ARG A 44 -11.93 0.32 5.17
C ARG A 44 -10.64 -0.38 4.76
N ALA A 45 -10.72 -1.33 3.82
CA ALA A 45 -9.54 -1.99 3.29
C ALA A 45 -8.59 -1.02 2.57
N HIS A 46 -9.12 -0.06 1.80
CA HIS A 46 -8.35 1.03 1.20
C HIS A 46 -7.69 1.93 2.24
N THR A 47 -8.43 2.39 3.26
CA THR A 47 -7.86 3.20 4.35
C THR A 47 -6.72 2.46 5.06
N ARG A 48 -6.87 1.15 5.24
CA ARG A 48 -5.82 0.34 5.86
C ARG A 48 -4.58 0.23 4.97
N LEU A 49 -4.74 0.07 3.66
CA LEU A 49 -3.64 0.06 2.69
C LEU A 49 -2.90 1.40 2.66
N ASP A 50 -3.62 2.52 2.64
CA ASP A 50 -3.05 3.87 2.68
C ASP A 50 -2.18 4.06 3.93
N PHE A 51 -2.68 3.65 5.10
CA PHE A 51 -1.90 3.69 6.34
C PHE A 51 -0.61 2.85 6.25
N LEU A 52 -0.66 1.68 5.62
CA LEU A 52 0.52 0.83 5.43
C LEU A 52 1.52 1.47 4.47
N GLU A 53 1.04 2.14 3.42
CA GLU A 53 1.87 2.93 2.51
C GLU A 53 2.54 4.09 3.21
N GLN A 54 1.81 4.90 3.98
CA GLN A 54 2.40 5.98 4.75
C GLN A 54 3.44 5.48 5.77
N ALA A 55 3.16 4.37 6.46
CA ALA A 55 4.11 3.77 7.39
C ALA A 55 5.38 3.28 6.66
N ARG A 56 5.22 2.69 5.47
CA ARG A 56 6.34 2.24 4.63
C ARG A 56 7.12 3.42 4.06
N LEU A 57 6.46 4.48 3.58
CA LEU A 57 7.09 5.72 3.14
C LEU A 57 7.96 6.33 4.23
N ARG A 58 7.48 6.39 5.48
CA ARG A 58 8.27 6.88 6.62
C ARG A 58 9.49 6.01 6.93
N ALA A 59 9.32 4.68 6.85
CA ALA A 59 10.43 3.74 7.09
C ALA A 59 11.46 3.76 5.95
N ASP A 60 10.99 3.85 4.71
CA ASP A 60 11.81 3.87 3.49
C ASP A 60 12.57 5.20 3.37
N THR A 61 11.90 6.31 3.65
CA THR A 61 12.52 7.64 3.83
C THR A 61 13.72 7.55 4.76
N ARG A 62 13.57 6.91 5.93
CA ARG A 62 14.66 6.74 6.90
C ARG A 62 15.73 5.76 6.43
N ALA A 63 15.39 4.78 5.61
CA ALA A 63 16.33 3.79 5.07
C ALA A 63 17.16 4.35 3.91
N ILE A 64 16.57 5.21 3.07
CA ILE A 64 17.22 5.83 1.92
C ILE A 64 17.99 7.09 2.32
N TRP A 65 17.46 7.91 3.25
CA TRP A 65 18.02 9.22 3.60
C TRP A 65 18.56 9.33 5.04
N GLY A 66 18.31 8.35 5.93
CA GLY A 66 18.73 8.47 7.34
C GLY A 66 17.96 9.58 8.10
N ASP A 67 18.62 10.28 9.01
CA ASP A 67 18.09 11.50 9.69
C ASP A 67 18.10 12.73 8.75
N ASP A 68 18.72 12.58 7.57
CA ASP A 68 18.97 13.64 6.59
C ASP A 68 17.85 13.70 5.54
N TYR A 69 16.57 13.73 5.98
CA TYR A 69 15.45 13.90 5.06
C TYR A 69 15.10 15.38 4.87
N PRO A 70 15.31 15.98 3.69
CA PRO A 70 15.05 17.39 3.47
C PRO A 70 13.57 17.61 3.11
N HIS A 71 12.69 17.57 4.11
CA HIS A 71 11.47 18.39 4.08
C HIS A 71 11.03 18.81 5.48
N ALA A 72 11.94 19.44 6.21
CA ALA A 72 11.61 20.35 7.29
C ALA A 72 12.02 21.76 6.85
N SER A 73 11.08 22.51 6.27
CA SER A 73 11.07 23.98 6.27
C SER A 73 9.63 24.44 6.25
#